data_AF-A0A956AB82-F1
#
_entry.id   AF-A0A956AB82-F1
#
_cell.length_a   1.000
_cell.length_b   1.000
_cell.length_c   1.000
_cell.angle_alpha   90.00
_cell.angle_beta   90.00
_cell.angle_gamma   90.00
#
_symmetry.space_group_name_H-M   'P 1'
#
loop_
_entity.id
_entity.type
_entity.pdbx_description
1 polymer ?
#
loop_
_entity_poly.entity_id
_entity_poly.type
_entity_poly.pdbx_seq_one_letter_code
_entity_poly.pdbx_strand_id
1 'polypeptide(L)'
;MACLAAYNGGRLHGDWIEIEPGDDATDVQDRIDAMLARSPEPNAEEWAIHDWESPVAFGIGEYESLDDLVAFAALLEDFDHDVLSAAAELWSHGEGVDALRALVDRYRGSFESAGEYAEETFGETFEIPQAL
;
A
#
# COMPACT_ATOMS: atom_id res chain seq x y z
N MET A 1 9.01 -11.92 2.80
CA MET A 1 10.37 -11.55 2.35
C MET A 1 11.24 -12.80 2.15
N ALA A 2 12.07 -12.83 1.12
CA ALA A 2 12.99 -13.94 0.82
C ALA A 2 14.44 -13.45 0.74
N CYS A 3 15.39 -14.30 1.14
CA CYS A 3 16.82 -14.05 1.00
C CYS A 3 17.30 -14.48 -0.39
N LEU A 4 17.84 -13.55 -1.18
CA LEU A 4 18.27 -13.83 -2.55
C LEU A 4 19.51 -14.71 -2.62
N ALA A 5 20.44 -14.59 -1.67
CA ALA A 5 21.60 -15.47 -1.61
C ALA A 5 21.19 -16.95 -1.44
N ALA A 6 20.28 -17.22 -0.50
CA ALA A 6 19.73 -18.56 -0.28
C ALA A 6 18.96 -19.07 -1.50
N TYR A 7 18.15 -18.21 -2.11
CA TYR A 7 17.40 -18.54 -3.32
C TYR A 7 18.33 -18.95 -4.47
N ASN A 8 19.39 -18.16 -4.71
CA ASN A 8 20.44 -18.47 -5.69
C ASN A 8 21.20 -19.76 -5.37
N GLY A 9 21.33 -20.09 -4.08
CA GLY A 9 21.87 -21.37 -3.58
C GLY A 9 20.90 -22.55 -3.67
N GLY A 10 19.69 -22.37 -4.21
CA GLY A 10 18.66 -23.40 -4.31
C GLY A 10 18.00 -23.75 -2.98
N ARG A 11 18.04 -22.84 -2.00
CA ARG A 11 17.45 -23.00 -0.66
C ARG A 11 16.34 -21.99 -0.46
N LEU A 12 15.23 -22.44 0.12
CA LEU A 12 14.19 -21.52 0.57
C LEU A 12 14.60 -20.98 1.95
N HIS A 13 14.83 -19.67 2.03
CA HIS A 13 15.06 -18.95 3.28
C HIS A 13 14.40 -17.58 3.19
N GLY A 14 13.61 -17.23 4.18
CA GLY A 14 12.78 -16.03 4.20
C GLY A 14 11.86 -16.05 5.41
N ASP A 15 11.19 -14.93 5.67
CA ASP A 15 10.20 -14.78 6.73
C ASP A 15 9.06 -13.87 6.29
N TRP A 16 7.91 -14.08 6.93
CA TRP A 16 6.83 -13.09 6.94
C TRP A 16 7.25 -11.91 7.80
N ILE A 17 7.23 -10.72 7.21
CA ILE A 17 7.53 -9.47 7.90
C ILE A 17 6.22 -8.69 7.93
N GLU A 18 5.66 -8.56 9.12
CA GLU A 18 4.50 -7.71 9.35
C GLU A 18 4.95 -6.24 9.28
N ILE A 19 4.15 -5.42 8.59
CA ILE A 19 4.34 -3.98 8.48
C ILE A 19 3.11 -3.35 9.12
N GLU A 20 3.30 -2.74 10.28
CA GLU A 20 2.25 -2.12 11.05
C GLU A 20 2.10 -0.64 10.67
N PRO A 21 0.89 -0.07 10.77
CA PRO A 21 0.72 1.37 10.69
C PRO A 21 1.61 2.08 11.72
N GLY A 22 2.45 3.00 11.23
CA GLY A 22 3.41 3.74 12.05
C GLY A 22 4.84 3.19 12.06
N ASP A 23 5.09 2.02 11.47
CA ASP A 23 6.46 1.59 11.13
C ASP A 23 7.09 2.58 10.15
N ASP A 24 8.41 2.75 10.25
CA ASP A 24 9.22 3.36 9.18
C ASP A 24 10.03 2.30 8.41
N ALA A 25 10.67 2.72 7.31
CA ALA A 25 11.45 1.82 6.48
C ALA A 25 12.61 1.14 7.25
N THR A 26 13.13 1.78 8.30
CA THR A 26 14.18 1.23 9.16
C THR A 26 13.63 0.11 10.02
N ASP A 27 12.45 0.28 10.62
CA ASP A 27 11.81 -0.77 11.42
C ASP A 27 11.61 -2.06 10.61
N VAL A 28 11.15 -1.92 9.37
CA VAL A 28 10.98 -3.05 8.45
C VAL A 28 12.34 -3.63 8.02
N GLN A 29 13.31 -2.79 7.70
CA GLN A 29 14.66 -3.22 7.31
C GLN A 29 15.36 -3.98 8.44
N ASP A 30 15.22 -3.56 9.70
CA ASP A 30 15.81 -4.26 10.86
C ASP A 30 15.27 -5.70 10.99
N ARG A 31 13.98 -5.90 10.70
CA ARG A 31 13.35 -7.24 10.70
C ARG A 31 13.85 -8.09 9.53
N ILE A 32 14.05 -7.48 8.36
CA ILE A 32 14.65 -8.13 7.18
C ILE A 32 16.11 -8.53 7.46
N ASP A 33 16.89 -7.63 8.04
CA ASP A 33 18.30 -7.87 8.39
C ASP A 33 18.42 -9.01 9.41
N ALA A 34 17.52 -9.07 10.38
CA ALA A 34 17.44 -10.20 11.31
C ALA A 34 17.16 -11.53 10.57
N MET A 35 16.31 -11.53 9.54
CA MET A 35 16.07 -12.71 8.69
C MET A 35 17.31 -13.07 7.86
N LEU A 36 17.97 -12.09 7.24
CA LEU A 36 19.18 -12.30 6.43
C LEU A 36 20.35 -12.81 7.26
N ALA A 37 20.53 -12.33 8.49
CA ALA A 37 21.56 -12.80 9.42
C ALA A 37 21.41 -14.29 9.79
N ARG A 38 20.22 -14.87 9.61
CA ARG A 38 19.94 -16.31 9.81
C ARG A 38 20.10 -17.13 8.53
N SER A 39 20.51 -16.52 7.41
CA SER A 39 20.63 -17.20 6.12
C SER A 39 21.62 -18.38 6.19
N PRO A 40 21.32 -19.49 5.50
CA PRO A 40 22.26 -20.60 5.34
C PRO A 40 23.43 -20.27 4.40
N GLU A 41 23.36 -19.18 3.64
CA GLU A 41 24.40 -18.74 2.72
C GLU A 41 25.25 -17.61 3.33
N PRO A 42 26.57 -17.57 3.06
CA PRO A 42 27.44 -16.53 3.58
C PRO A 42 27.17 -15.17 2.90
N ASN A 43 27.36 -14.08 3.64
CA ASN A 43 27.21 -12.71 3.15
C ASN A 43 25.85 -12.44 2.49
N ALA A 44 24.78 -12.94 3.11
CA ALA A 44 23.41 -12.66 2.67
C ALA A 44 23.04 -11.22 3.02
N GLU A 45 22.91 -10.38 2.00
CA GLU A 45 22.58 -8.94 2.14
C GLU A 45 21.32 -8.57 1.35
N GLU A 46 21.03 -9.30 0.27
CA GLU A 46 19.95 -8.96 -0.65
C GLU A 46 18.68 -9.76 -0.35
N TRP A 47 17.54 -9.09 -0.50
CA TRP A 47 16.20 -9.62 -0.27
C TRP A 47 15.24 -9.24 -1.39
N ALA A 48 14.14 -9.99 -1.49
CA ALA A 48 13.05 -9.71 -2.43
C ALA A 48 11.68 -10.10 -1.83
N ILE A 49 10.62 -9.50 -2.38
CA ILE A 49 9.23 -9.82 -2.03
C ILE A 49 8.76 -10.94 -2.94
N HIS A 50 8.66 -12.16 -2.41
CA HIS A 50 8.17 -13.31 -3.17
C HIS A 50 6.69 -13.60 -2.92
N ASP A 51 6.14 -13.12 -1.80
CA ASP A 51 4.77 -13.36 -1.38
C ASP A 51 4.33 -12.24 -0.42
N TRP A 52 3.02 -11.96 -0.38
CA TRP A 52 2.42 -10.94 0.46
C TRP A 52 0.94 -11.19 0.72
N GLU A 53 0.43 -10.65 1.82
CA GLU A 53 -1.00 -10.65 2.16
C GLU A 53 -1.43 -9.24 2.59
N SER A 54 -2.66 -8.87 2.23
CA SER A 54 -3.22 -7.57 2.58
C SER A 54 -4.75 -7.63 2.65
N PRO A 55 -5.38 -6.79 3.50
CA PRO A 55 -6.84 -6.62 3.53
C PRO A 55 -7.43 -6.18 2.19
N VAL A 56 -6.72 -5.36 1.41
CA VAL A 56 -7.14 -4.90 0.08
C VAL A 56 -6.24 -5.50 -1.00
N ALA A 57 -6.79 -5.76 -2.18
CA ALA A 57 -6.03 -6.34 -3.29
C ALA A 57 -5.23 -5.25 -4.00
N PHE A 58 -3.90 -5.35 -3.99
CA PHE A 58 -3.00 -4.49 -4.75
C PHE A 58 -1.80 -5.28 -5.28
N GLY A 59 -1.15 -4.73 -6.31
CA GLY A 59 0.05 -5.30 -6.88
C GLY A 59 1.30 -4.83 -6.14
N ILE A 60 2.06 -5.76 -5.56
CA ILE A 60 3.39 -5.51 -5.02
C ILE A 60 4.43 -6.05 -6.00
N GLY A 61 5.38 -5.21 -6.39
CA GLY A 61 6.54 -5.64 -7.16
C GLY A 61 7.53 -6.43 -6.30
N GLU A 62 8.31 -7.31 -6.93
CA GLU A 62 9.36 -8.09 -6.24
C GLU A 62 10.41 -7.21 -5.53
N TYR A 63 10.59 -5.98 -6.02
CA TYR A 63 11.59 -5.00 -5.55
C TYR A 63 10.93 -3.68 -5.14
N GLU A 64 9.73 -3.75 -4.56
CA GLU A 64 9.03 -2.56 -4.05
C GLU A 64 9.87 -1.83 -2.99
N SER A 65 9.76 -0.50 -2.94
CA SER A 65 10.48 0.28 -1.94
C SER A 65 9.86 0.09 -0.54
N LEU A 66 10.70 0.01 0.50
CA LEU A 66 10.19 -0.09 1.87
C LEU A 66 9.38 1.16 2.26
N ASP A 67 9.79 2.33 1.78
CA ASP A 67 9.05 3.59 1.97
C ASP A 67 7.62 3.51 1.41
N ASP A 68 7.45 2.87 0.24
CA ASP A 68 6.13 2.71 -0.36
C ASP A 68 5.27 1.71 0.43
N LEU A 69 5.86 0.61 0.90
CA LEU A 69 5.16 -0.39 1.71
C LEU A 69 4.67 0.17 3.06
N VAL A 70 5.52 0.93 3.77
CA VAL A 70 5.12 1.53 5.06
C VAL A 70 4.09 2.64 4.85
N ALA A 71 4.22 3.42 3.77
CA ALA A 71 3.22 4.42 3.43
C ALA A 71 1.87 3.80 3.09
N PHE A 72 1.87 2.64 2.44
CA PHE A 72 0.66 1.89 2.16
C PHE A 72 0.03 1.35 3.46
N ALA A 73 0.82 0.80 4.38
CA ALA A 73 0.33 0.36 5.67
C ALA A 73 -0.32 1.50 6.48
N ALA A 74 0.23 2.71 6.42
CA ALA A 74 -0.39 3.89 7.02
C ALA A 74 -1.74 4.24 6.38
N LEU A 75 -1.84 4.18 5.04
CA LEU A 75 -3.10 4.44 4.34
C LEU A 75 -4.19 3.40 4.67
N LEU A 76 -3.82 2.15 4.95
CA LEU A 76 -4.76 1.13 5.41
C LEU A 76 -5.41 1.46 6.75
N GLU A 77 -4.75 2.22 7.62
CA GLU A 77 -5.31 2.68 8.89
C GLU A 77 -6.21 3.90 8.72
N ASP A 78 -5.82 4.83 7.85
CA ASP A 78 -6.47 6.13 7.70
C ASP A 78 -7.79 6.09 6.92
N PHE A 79 -8.04 5.06 6.11
CA PHE A 79 -9.16 5.04 5.16
C PHE A 79 -10.01 3.76 5.21
N ASP A 80 -11.30 3.93 4.92
CA ASP A 80 -12.24 2.81 4.84
C ASP A 80 -11.85 1.84 3.71
N HIS A 81 -12.08 0.55 3.97
CA HIS A 81 -11.71 -0.57 3.09
C HIS A 81 -12.25 -0.43 1.66
N ASP A 82 -13.48 0.07 1.50
CA ASP A 82 -14.11 0.27 0.20
C ASP A 82 -13.40 1.35 -0.63
N VAL A 83 -12.91 2.41 0.04
CA VAL A 83 -12.17 3.50 -0.59
C VAL A 83 -10.83 3.00 -1.09
N LEU A 84 -10.14 2.26 -0.22
CA LEU A 84 -8.83 1.68 -0.52
C LEU A 84 -8.91 0.61 -1.60
N SER A 85 -9.99 -0.17 -1.65
CA SER A 85 -10.21 -1.16 -2.71
C SER A 85 -10.33 -0.51 -4.09
N ALA A 86 -11.12 0.57 -4.21
CA ALA A 86 -11.22 1.32 -5.47
C ALA A 86 -9.90 2.00 -5.86
N ALA A 87 -9.14 2.45 -4.85
CA ALA A 87 -7.87 3.13 -5.03
C ALA A 87 -6.73 2.18 -5.42
N ALA A 88 -6.75 0.95 -4.90
CA ALA A 88 -5.77 -0.09 -5.18
C ALA A 88 -5.85 -0.62 -6.63
N GLU A 89 -7.04 -0.65 -7.24
CA GLU A 89 -7.19 -0.95 -8.67
C GLU A 89 -6.39 0.02 -9.56
N LEU A 90 -6.25 1.28 -9.12
CA LEU A 90 -5.55 2.33 -9.87
C LEU A 90 -4.02 2.25 -9.70
N TRP A 91 -3.54 1.90 -8.49
CA TRP A 91 -2.10 1.64 -8.27
C TRP A 91 -1.61 0.50 -9.16
N SER A 92 -2.40 -0.55 -9.36
CA SER A 92 -2.01 -1.73 -10.15
C SER A 92 -1.59 -1.42 -11.61
N HIS A 93 -1.74 -0.17 -12.07
CA HIS A 93 -1.21 0.36 -13.33
C HIS A 93 0.18 1.03 -13.25
N GLY A 94 0.89 0.89 -12.13
CA GLY A 94 2.24 1.42 -11.92
C GLY A 94 2.28 2.88 -11.45
N GLU A 95 1.17 3.38 -10.91
CA GLU A 95 1.15 4.68 -10.23
C GLU A 95 1.50 4.46 -8.75
N GLY A 96 2.60 5.05 -8.27
CA GLY A 96 3.08 4.85 -6.89
C GLY A 96 2.19 5.46 -5.81
N VAL A 97 2.59 5.34 -4.54
CA VAL A 97 1.83 5.79 -3.35
C VAL A 97 1.25 7.21 -3.49
N ASP A 98 1.98 8.14 -4.10
CA ASP A 98 1.51 9.52 -4.21
C ASP A 98 0.22 9.66 -5.03
N ALA A 99 0.03 8.81 -6.04
CA ALA A 99 -1.21 8.76 -6.79
C ALA A 99 -2.35 8.21 -5.94
N LEU A 100 -2.07 7.19 -5.13
CA LEU A 100 -3.02 6.63 -4.17
C LEU A 100 -3.45 7.71 -3.16
N ARG A 101 -2.50 8.40 -2.53
CA ARG A 101 -2.77 9.52 -1.62
C ARG A 101 -3.61 10.61 -2.28
N ALA A 102 -3.22 11.04 -3.48
CA ALA A 102 -3.94 12.09 -4.19
C ALA A 102 -5.37 11.68 -4.57
N LEU A 103 -5.61 10.41 -4.85
CA LEU A 103 -6.94 9.89 -5.12
C LEU A 103 -7.79 9.87 -3.87
N VAL A 104 -7.22 9.34 -2.79
CA VAL A 104 -7.87 9.24 -1.50
C VAL A 104 -8.22 10.65 -0.95
N ASP A 105 -7.31 11.63 -1.06
CA ASP A 105 -7.56 13.04 -0.71
C ASP A 105 -8.71 13.67 -1.52
N ARG A 106 -8.96 13.16 -2.73
CA ARG A 106 -10.03 13.63 -3.62
C ARG A 106 -11.30 12.79 -3.52
N TYR A 107 -11.28 11.70 -2.78
CA TYR A 107 -12.42 10.82 -2.66
C TYR A 107 -13.55 11.55 -1.92
N ARG A 108 -14.75 11.52 -2.50
CA ARG A 108 -15.94 12.23 -1.99
C ARG A 108 -17.03 11.31 -1.48
N GLY A 109 -16.76 10.02 -1.33
CA GLY A 109 -17.77 9.02 -0.99
C GLY A 109 -18.31 8.27 -2.20
N SER A 110 -19.28 7.40 -1.93
CA SER A 110 -20.01 6.62 -2.92
C SER A 110 -21.43 7.17 -3.03
N PHE A 111 -21.92 7.35 -4.27
CA PHE A 111 -23.22 7.95 -4.56
C PHE A 111 -24.05 6.99 -5.40
N GLU A 112 -25.35 6.92 -5.14
CA GLU A 112 -26.30 6.08 -5.89
C GLU A 112 -26.50 6.59 -7.32
N SER A 113 -26.21 7.87 -7.59
CA SER A 113 -26.27 8.43 -8.93
C SER A 113 -25.35 9.65 -9.13
N ALA A 114 -25.07 9.96 -10.40
CA ALA A 114 -24.38 11.20 -10.76
C ALA A 114 -25.17 12.47 -10.35
N GLY A 115 -26.49 12.38 -10.21
CA GLY A 115 -27.33 13.48 -9.76
C GLY A 115 -27.15 13.77 -8.27
N GLU A 116 -27.07 12.73 -7.44
CA GLU A 116 -26.79 12.84 -6.01
C GLU A 116 -25.40 13.42 -5.75
N TYR A 117 -24.38 12.90 -6.43
CA TYR A 117 -23.04 13.47 -6.41
C TYR A 117 -23.04 14.97 -6.75
N ALA A 118 -23.77 15.36 -7.79
CA ALA A 118 -23.87 16.76 -8.19
C ALA A 118 -24.60 17.59 -7.13
N GLU A 119 -25.72 17.13 -6.59
CA GLU A 119 -26.50 17.86 -5.58
C GLU A 119 -25.68 18.13 -4.31
N GLU A 120 -25.01 17.11 -3.77
CA GLU A 120 -24.18 17.25 -2.56
C GLU A 120 -22.99 18.17 -2.81
N THR A 121 -22.22 17.92 -3.88
CA THR A 121 -21.03 18.72 -4.21
C THR A 121 -21.39 20.18 -4.48
N PHE A 122 -22.50 20.45 -5.16
CA PHE A 122 -22.95 21.83 -5.41
C PHE A 122 -23.44 22.51 -4.12
N GLY A 123 -24.14 21.80 -3.24
CA GLY A 123 -24.61 22.34 -1.96
C GLY A 123 -23.47 22.74 -1.01
N GLU A 124 -22.35 22.03 -1.04
CA GLU A 124 -21.13 22.36 -0.28
C GLU A 124 -20.37 23.56 -0.86
N THR A 125 -20.40 23.72 -2.19
CA THR A 125 -19.51 24.65 -2.90
C THR A 125 -20.18 25.98 -3.22
N PHE A 126 -21.51 26.00 -3.37
CA PHE A 126 -22.26 27.16 -3.84
C PHE A 126 -23.50 27.41 -2.97
N GLU A 127 -23.79 28.68 -2.69
CA GLU A 127 -25.11 29.06 -2.17
C GLU A 127 -26.16 28.91 -3.27
N ILE A 128 -27.08 27.97 -3.07
CA ILE A 128 -28.21 27.76 -3.99
C ILE A 128 -29.28 28.83 -3.67
N PRO A 129 -29.57 29.77 -4.59
CA PRO A 129 -30.58 30.79 -4.35
C PRO A 129 -31.97 30.15 -4.19
N GLN A 130 -32.79 30.66 -3.27
CA GLN A 130 -34.19 30.25 -3.21
C GLN A 130 -34.90 30.64 -4.52
N ALA A 131 -35.72 29.71 -5.04
CA ALA A 131 -36.50 29.93 -6.24
C ALA A 131 -37.38 31.20 -6.10
N LEU A 132 -37.43 31.99 -7.18
CA LEU A 132 -38.26 33.20 -7.31
C LEU A 132 -39.76 32.91 -7.26
#